data_AF-A0A853G062-F1
#
_entry.id   AF-A0A853G062-F1
#
_cell.length_a   1.000
_cell.length_b   1.000
_cell.length_c   1.000
_cell.angle_alpha   90.00
_cell.angle_beta   90.00
_cell.angle_gamma   90.00
#
_symmetry.space_group_name_H-M   'P 1'
#
loop_
_entity.id
_entity.type
_entity.pdbx_description
1 polymer ?
#
loop_
_entity_poly.entity_id
_entity_poly.type
_entity_poly.pdbx_seq_one_letter_code
_entity_poly.pdbx_strand_id
1 'polypeptide(L)'
;MPEFVFLWTDLFLFGLLAAVLAYVWRVRRSASLRQTWKSIARTPSAMCAAVLLCFFVLVALLDSVHYRPLLPPMPGAAVAQAQGPVYSPVLRSALDDLLALTQFSQRENTYSAPLALRQFSKETILVDGEPVRDFPRLKHAGRSLADESDRPADILARSLKGGAAGAGLALAAALLLTAFQRPGRAGWGEAARAWWTGRTEMPWRPMWLTFSLLAVLACVALSVGGDYHVLGTDRTGNDVLRQCLKSIRTAMVIGSLTTVAMLPPALIFGIAAGYFKGWVDDAIQYVYTTLTSIPGVLLIAACVLMMQVFIDNNPDLFSTVAARADLRLFMLCLILGLTGWAGLCRLLRAETLKLRELEYVQAAQAFGVGHWRIMRRHLLPNVMHIVLITLVLEFSGLVLYEAVLSYLGIGVDPSTPSFGTMIDAARLEMSRDPMIWWNLLGAFVFLLALVLSANIFADAVQNAFDPRSRRFRPVNLMKRTAAAQAAGAGKESGS
;
A
#
# COMPACT_ATOMS: atom_id res chain seq x y z
N MET A 1 -27.69 12.29 10.08
CA MET A 1 -26.38 11.63 10.28
C MET A 1 -25.94 11.07 8.94
N PRO A 2 -24.65 11.03 8.60
CA PRO A 2 -24.19 10.37 7.37
C PRO A 2 -24.51 8.87 7.43
N GLU A 3 -24.76 8.27 6.27
CA GLU A 3 -24.99 6.83 6.14
C GLU A 3 -23.67 6.15 5.77
N PHE A 4 -23.14 5.30 6.64
CA PHE A 4 -21.92 4.54 6.34
C PHE A 4 -22.23 3.45 5.32
N VAL A 5 -21.37 3.34 4.30
CA VAL A 5 -21.47 2.32 3.26
C VAL A 5 -20.21 1.48 3.34
N PHE A 6 -20.37 0.16 3.45
CA PHE A 6 -19.26 -0.77 3.48
C PHE A 6 -19.13 -1.44 2.12
N LEU A 7 -18.05 -1.14 1.41
CA LEU A 7 -17.74 -1.80 0.16
C LEU A 7 -17.08 -3.17 0.40
N TRP A 8 -17.03 -4.03 -0.61
CA TRP A 8 -16.45 -5.37 -0.48
C TRP A 8 -14.96 -5.31 -0.20
N THR A 9 -14.26 -4.40 -0.86
CA THR A 9 -12.82 -4.22 -0.60
C THR A 9 -12.54 -3.57 0.75
N ASP A 10 -13.46 -2.72 1.27
CA ASP A 10 -13.35 -2.16 2.63
C ASP A 10 -13.45 -3.27 3.67
N LEU A 11 -14.46 -4.12 3.56
CA LEU A 11 -14.65 -5.26 4.45
C LEU A 11 -13.43 -6.18 4.46
N PHE A 12 -12.85 -6.42 3.28
CA PHE A 12 -11.61 -7.17 3.15
C PHE A 12 -10.44 -6.50 3.86
N LEU A 13 -10.19 -5.20 3.64
CA LEU A 13 -9.08 -4.48 4.28
C LEU A 13 -9.21 -4.44 5.80
N PHE A 14 -10.42 -4.20 6.34
CA PHE A 14 -10.65 -4.26 7.78
C PHE A 14 -10.49 -5.68 8.34
N GLY A 15 -10.93 -6.70 7.59
CA GLY A 15 -10.69 -8.11 7.94
C GLY A 15 -9.21 -8.46 7.95
N LEU A 16 -8.44 -7.99 6.97
CA LEU A 16 -6.99 -8.16 6.91
C LEU A 16 -6.30 -7.45 8.07
N LEU A 17 -6.70 -6.23 8.40
CA LEU A 17 -6.19 -5.50 9.56
C LEU A 17 -6.46 -6.26 10.86
N ALA A 18 -7.68 -6.78 11.04
CA ALA A 18 -8.03 -7.59 12.20
C ALA A 18 -7.18 -8.87 12.28
N ALA A 19 -6.93 -9.54 11.14
CA ALA A 19 -6.05 -10.71 11.07
C ALA A 19 -4.59 -10.38 11.44
N VAL A 20 -4.07 -9.24 10.97
CA VAL A 20 -2.73 -8.75 11.33
C VAL A 20 -2.64 -8.44 12.82
N LEU A 21 -3.65 -7.76 13.39
CA LEU A 21 -3.68 -7.47 14.83
C LEU A 21 -3.75 -8.75 15.67
N ALA A 22 -4.57 -9.72 15.27
CA ALA A 22 -4.64 -11.03 15.90
C ALA A 22 -3.29 -11.78 15.81
N TYR A 23 -2.61 -11.69 14.66
CA TYR A 23 -1.27 -12.25 14.48
C TYR A 23 -0.24 -11.56 15.39
N VAL A 24 -0.22 -10.23 15.47
CA VAL A 24 0.67 -9.47 16.37
C VAL A 24 0.42 -9.87 17.82
N TRP A 25 -0.84 -10.03 18.23
CA TRP A 25 -1.20 -10.51 19.57
C TRP A 25 -0.68 -11.93 19.82
N ARG A 26 -0.76 -12.82 18.83
CA ARG A 26 -0.18 -14.17 18.90
C ARG A 26 1.35 -14.14 19.02
N VAL A 27 2.02 -13.30 18.23
CA VAL A 27 3.48 -13.10 18.29
C VAL A 27 3.91 -12.62 19.68
N ARG A 28 3.14 -11.71 20.29
CA ARG A 28 3.39 -11.25 21.67
C ARG A 28 3.27 -12.38 22.69
N ARG A 29 2.42 -13.39 22.48
CA ARG A 29 2.26 -14.53 23.40
C ARG A 29 3.32 -15.62 23.21
N SER A 30 3.82 -15.84 22.00
CA SER A 30 4.81 -16.89 21.72
C SER A 30 6.25 -16.38 21.81
N ALA A 31 7.09 -17.00 22.66
CA ALA A 31 8.49 -16.64 22.79
C ALA A 31 9.29 -16.82 21.48
N SER A 32 9.01 -17.88 20.72
CA SER A 32 9.69 -18.20 19.46
C SER A 32 9.45 -17.15 18.37
N LEU A 33 8.19 -16.81 18.09
CA LEU A 33 7.88 -15.78 17.08
C LEU A 33 8.38 -14.41 17.53
N ARG A 34 8.32 -14.09 18.82
CA ARG A 34 8.85 -12.83 19.35
C ARG A 34 10.35 -12.70 19.06
N GLN A 35 11.12 -13.79 19.20
CA GLN A 35 12.55 -13.77 18.89
C GLN A 35 12.83 -13.60 17.40
N THR A 36 12.03 -14.23 16.53
CA THR A 36 12.11 -14.03 15.06
C THR A 36 11.78 -12.59 14.67
N TRP A 37 10.68 -12.03 15.19
CA TRP A 37 10.31 -10.64 14.91
C TRP A 37 11.29 -9.63 15.50
N LYS A 38 11.94 -9.96 16.63
CA LYS A 38 13.03 -9.15 17.20
C LYS A 38 14.26 -9.12 16.29
N SER A 39 14.54 -10.15 15.50
CA SER A 39 15.63 -10.09 14.53
C SER A 39 15.31 -9.16 13.36
N ILE A 40 14.07 -9.16 12.88
CA ILE A 40 13.58 -8.21 11.86
C ILE A 40 13.68 -6.78 12.39
N ALA A 41 13.22 -6.55 13.62
CA ALA A 41 13.23 -5.25 14.27
C ALA A 41 14.63 -4.67 14.52
N ARG A 42 15.69 -5.47 14.39
CA ARG A 42 17.09 -5.02 14.51
C ARG A 42 17.66 -4.51 13.18
N THR A 43 17.00 -4.76 12.05
CA THR A 43 17.44 -4.35 10.72
C THR A 43 16.97 -2.92 10.43
N PRO A 44 17.87 -1.93 10.30
CA PRO A 44 17.48 -0.52 10.10
C PRO A 44 16.62 -0.29 8.85
N SER A 45 17.01 -0.87 7.72
CA SER A 45 16.30 -0.72 6.44
C SER A 45 14.86 -1.26 6.52
N ALA A 46 14.67 -2.42 7.15
CA ALA A 46 13.36 -3.01 7.37
C ALA A 46 12.46 -2.12 8.22
N MET A 47 13.01 -1.46 9.25
CA MET A 47 12.24 -0.58 10.11
C MET A 47 11.89 0.76 9.45
N CYS A 48 12.77 1.31 8.60
CA CYS A 48 12.40 2.45 7.75
C CYS A 48 11.27 2.11 6.78
N ALA A 49 11.39 0.95 6.11
CA ALA A 49 10.37 0.43 5.23
C ALA A 49 9.03 0.22 5.96
N ALA A 50 9.07 -0.31 7.18
CA ALA A 50 7.88 -0.48 8.01
C ALA A 50 7.19 0.86 8.34
N VAL A 51 7.94 1.94 8.59
CA VAL A 51 7.38 3.29 8.81
C VAL A 51 6.66 3.79 7.56
N LEU A 52 7.26 3.63 6.38
CA LEU A 52 6.64 3.99 5.09
C LEU A 52 5.37 3.17 4.82
N LEU A 53 5.43 1.85 5.02
CA LEU A 53 4.26 0.98 4.86
C LEU A 53 3.15 1.32 5.85
N CYS A 54 3.47 1.68 7.10
CA CYS A 54 2.47 2.15 8.06
C CYS A 54 1.78 3.43 7.58
N PHE A 55 2.51 4.36 6.95
CA PHE A 55 1.91 5.53 6.32
C PHE A 55 0.95 5.14 5.20
N PHE A 56 1.36 4.27 4.27
CA PHE A 56 0.49 3.79 3.19
C PHE A 56 -0.76 3.06 3.71
N VAL A 57 -0.61 2.18 4.70
CA VAL A 57 -1.73 1.50 5.36
C VAL A 57 -2.67 2.50 6.01
N LEU A 58 -2.15 3.52 6.72
CA LEU A 58 -2.98 4.55 7.33
C LEU A 58 -3.81 5.31 6.28
N VAL A 59 -3.19 5.72 5.17
CA VAL A 59 -3.90 6.40 4.08
C VAL A 59 -4.96 5.49 3.48
N ALA A 60 -4.63 4.21 3.20
CA ALA A 60 -5.59 3.24 2.67
C ALA A 60 -6.78 3.00 3.63
N LEU A 61 -6.53 2.95 4.95
CA LEU A 61 -7.58 2.78 5.95
C LEU A 61 -8.48 4.00 6.04
N LEU A 62 -7.92 5.21 6.01
CA LEU A 62 -8.70 6.46 5.97
C LEU A 62 -9.56 6.53 4.71
N ASP A 63 -9.03 6.06 3.59
CA ASP A 63 -9.76 6.01 2.33
C ASP A 63 -10.82 4.91 2.27
N SER A 64 -10.74 3.90 3.16
CA SER A 64 -11.71 2.79 3.21
C SER A 64 -12.91 3.06 4.13
N VAL A 65 -12.94 4.19 4.83
CA VAL A 65 -14.09 4.60 5.65
C VAL A 65 -15.03 5.43 4.78
N HIS A 66 -15.96 4.75 4.12
CA HIS A 66 -16.91 5.38 3.19
C HIS A 66 -18.26 5.71 3.83
N TYR A 67 -18.84 6.84 3.42
CA TYR A 67 -20.16 7.26 3.85
C TYR A 67 -20.83 8.18 2.82
N ARG A 68 -22.16 8.28 2.89
CA ARG A 68 -22.98 9.21 2.10
C ARG A 68 -23.48 10.36 2.98
N PRO A 69 -23.17 11.63 2.65
CA PRO A 69 -23.70 12.76 3.37
C PRO A 69 -25.19 12.95 3.09
N LEU A 70 -25.94 13.40 4.10
CA LEU A 70 -27.34 13.77 3.98
C LEU A 70 -27.49 15.08 3.20
N LEU A 71 -28.37 15.13 2.21
CA LEU A 71 -28.61 16.36 1.45
C LEU A 71 -29.47 17.35 2.24
N PRO A 72 -29.15 18.65 2.24
CA PRO A 72 -29.97 19.66 2.90
C PRO A 72 -31.34 19.79 2.21
N PRO A 73 -32.39 20.21 2.94
CA PRO A 73 -33.71 20.43 2.38
C PRO A 73 -33.72 21.47 1.27
N MET A 74 -34.17 21.06 0.08
CA MET A 74 -34.36 21.97 -1.05
C MET A 74 -35.64 22.80 -0.82
N PRO A 75 -35.59 24.14 -0.96
CA PRO A 75 -36.79 24.98 -0.94
C PRO A 75 -37.78 24.53 -2.02
N GLY A 76 -38.98 24.10 -1.63
CA GLY A 76 -40.03 23.61 -2.55
C GLY A 76 -40.12 22.08 -2.71
N ALA A 77 -39.19 21.30 -2.13
CA ALA A 77 -39.17 19.84 -2.21
C ALA A 77 -39.82 19.13 -0.99
N ALA A 78 -40.80 19.78 -0.34
CA ALA A 78 -41.45 19.26 0.87
C ALA A 78 -42.07 17.87 0.67
N VAL A 79 -42.54 17.55 -0.54
CA VAL A 79 -43.15 16.25 -0.87
C VAL A 79 -42.10 15.13 -1.00
N ALA A 80 -40.91 15.42 -1.53
CA ALA A 80 -39.84 14.43 -1.69
C ALA A 80 -39.16 14.10 -0.34
N GLN A 81 -39.10 15.06 0.58
CA GLN A 81 -38.53 14.84 1.92
C GLN A 81 -39.49 14.18 2.91
N ALA A 82 -40.79 14.18 2.62
CA ALA A 82 -41.78 13.44 3.39
C ALA A 82 -41.60 11.91 3.27
N GLN A 83 -40.82 11.44 2.28
CA GLN A 83 -40.55 10.01 2.04
C GLN A 83 -39.29 9.48 2.75
N GLY A 84 -38.57 10.32 3.52
CA GLY A 84 -37.41 9.93 4.33
C GLY A 84 -36.13 10.73 4.01
N PRO A 85 -35.02 10.45 4.73
CA PRO A 85 -33.74 11.12 4.53
C PRO A 85 -33.16 10.79 3.14
N VAL A 86 -32.87 11.82 2.34
CA VAL A 86 -32.25 11.69 1.01
C VAL A 86 -30.74 11.91 1.11
N TYR A 87 -29.95 10.91 0.71
CA TYR A 87 -28.49 10.94 0.76
C TYR A 87 -27.88 11.31 -0.60
N SER A 88 -26.66 11.85 -0.58
CA SER A 88 -25.92 12.14 -1.80
C SER A 88 -25.58 10.86 -2.58
N PRO A 89 -25.69 10.86 -3.92
CA PRO A 89 -25.27 9.72 -4.74
C PRO A 89 -23.74 9.58 -4.81
N VAL A 90 -22.98 10.60 -4.40
CA VAL A 90 -21.51 10.59 -4.39
C VAL A 90 -21.00 10.09 -3.04
N LEU A 91 -20.21 9.02 -3.09
CA LEU A 91 -19.57 8.45 -1.91
C LEU A 91 -18.38 9.31 -1.48
N ARG A 92 -18.28 9.60 -0.18
CA ARG A 92 -17.11 10.27 0.43
C ARG A 92 -16.38 9.32 1.34
N SER A 93 -15.07 9.50 1.45
CA SER A 93 -14.22 8.80 2.42
C SER A 93 -13.76 9.73 3.54
N ALA A 94 -13.30 9.18 4.66
CA ALA A 94 -12.66 9.98 5.72
C ALA A 94 -11.38 10.68 5.22
N LEU A 95 -10.68 10.11 4.24
CA LEU A 95 -9.55 10.77 3.57
C LEU A 95 -10.02 12.04 2.83
N ASP A 96 -11.16 12.01 2.15
CA ASP A 96 -11.69 13.19 1.45
C ASP A 96 -12.00 14.33 2.43
N ASP A 97 -12.50 14.03 3.63
CA ASP A 97 -12.76 15.05 4.65
C ASP A 97 -11.47 15.65 5.21
N LEU A 98 -10.45 14.84 5.43
CA LEU A 98 -9.14 15.32 5.86
C LEU A 98 -8.55 16.26 4.82
N LEU A 99 -8.75 15.96 3.54
CA LEU A 99 -8.32 16.78 2.41
C LEU A 99 -9.32 17.89 2.05
N ALA A 100 -10.48 18.00 2.71
CA ALA A 100 -11.52 18.97 2.35
C ALA A 100 -11.10 20.43 2.62
N LEU A 101 -10.18 20.64 3.57
CA LEU A 101 -9.61 21.95 3.88
C LEU A 101 -8.53 22.40 2.88
N THR A 102 -8.25 21.58 1.86
CA THR A 102 -7.25 21.85 0.82
C THR A 102 -7.90 21.91 -0.56
N GLN A 103 -7.22 22.52 -1.53
CA GLN A 103 -7.66 22.54 -2.92
C GLN A 103 -7.69 21.16 -3.57
N PHE A 104 -7.14 20.13 -2.90
CA PHE A 104 -7.14 18.75 -3.40
C PHE A 104 -8.54 18.23 -3.69
N SER A 105 -9.54 18.67 -2.91
CA SER A 105 -10.94 18.25 -3.09
C SER A 105 -11.72 19.09 -4.12
N GLN A 106 -11.13 20.19 -4.60
CA GLN A 106 -11.72 21.07 -5.59
C GLN A 106 -11.31 20.63 -7.00
N ARG A 107 -12.21 20.81 -7.96
CA ARG A 107 -12.01 20.40 -9.34
C ARG A 107 -11.87 21.64 -10.22
N GLU A 108 -10.76 21.70 -10.95
CA GLU A 108 -10.51 22.75 -11.95
C GLU A 108 -11.16 22.40 -13.29
N ASN A 109 -11.02 23.29 -14.28
CA ASN A 109 -11.56 23.04 -15.62
C ASN A 109 -10.72 22.04 -16.42
N THR A 110 -9.40 22.10 -16.27
CA THR A 110 -8.44 21.35 -17.09
C THR A 110 -7.10 21.24 -16.36
N TYR A 111 -6.08 20.81 -17.10
CA TYR A 111 -4.69 20.74 -16.67
C TYR A 111 -4.18 22.05 -16.07
N SER A 112 -3.35 21.90 -15.04
CA SER A 112 -2.53 22.95 -14.45
C SER A 112 -1.18 22.33 -14.12
N ALA A 113 -0.11 23.08 -14.40
CA ALA A 113 1.22 22.67 -13.96
C ALA A 113 1.30 22.72 -12.41
N PRO A 114 2.23 21.99 -11.78
CA PRO A 114 2.43 22.05 -10.34
C PRO A 114 2.57 23.49 -9.84
N LEU A 115 1.78 23.85 -8.82
CA LEU A 115 1.77 25.17 -8.20
C LEU A 115 1.40 26.33 -9.15
N ALA A 116 0.78 26.05 -10.29
CA ALA A 116 0.34 27.07 -11.22
C ALA A 116 -0.91 27.83 -10.71
N LEU A 117 -1.06 29.06 -11.19
CA LEU A 117 -2.25 29.90 -10.96
C LEU A 117 -3.17 29.98 -12.17
N ARG A 118 -2.67 29.56 -13.33
CA ARG A 118 -3.37 29.60 -14.62
C ARG A 118 -3.46 28.21 -15.19
N GLN A 119 -4.46 28.00 -16.04
CA GLN A 119 -4.63 26.76 -16.78
C GLN A 119 -3.44 26.52 -17.72
N PHE A 120 -3.18 25.26 -18.01
CA PHE A 120 -2.13 24.85 -18.96
C PHE A 120 -2.56 24.98 -20.43
N SER A 121 -3.86 25.14 -20.69
CA SER A 121 -4.41 25.29 -22.05
C SER A 121 -4.93 26.71 -22.25
N LYS A 122 -4.74 27.26 -23.46
CA LYS A 122 -5.31 28.57 -23.82
C LYS A 122 -6.78 28.43 -24.17
N GLU A 123 -7.60 29.32 -23.64
CA GLU A 123 -9.02 29.45 -23.93
C GLU A 123 -9.31 30.85 -24.46
N THR A 124 -10.37 31.00 -25.24
CA THR A 124 -10.84 32.33 -25.66
C THR A 124 -11.59 32.95 -24.49
N ILE A 125 -11.01 34.00 -23.90
CA ILE A 125 -11.60 34.79 -22.82
C ILE A 125 -11.96 36.17 -23.33
N LEU A 126 -13.03 36.75 -22.80
CA LEU A 126 -13.40 38.14 -23.11
C LEU A 126 -12.67 39.06 -22.15
N VAL A 127 -11.73 39.86 -22.65
CA VAL A 127 -11.07 40.92 -21.90
C VAL A 127 -11.58 42.24 -22.49
N ASP A 128 -12.26 43.04 -21.68
CA ASP A 128 -12.89 44.30 -22.11
C ASP A 128 -13.84 44.16 -23.32
N GLY A 129 -14.49 43.00 -23.46
CA GLY A 129 -15.43 42.70 -24.54
C GLY A 129 -14.80 42.10 -25.80
N GLU A 130 -13.46 42.05 -25.89
CA GLU A 130 -12.74 41.48 -27.02
C GLU A 130 -12.32 40.02 -26.75
N PRO A 131 -12.51 39.08 -27.71
CA PRO A 131 -12.10 37.70 -27.55
C PRO A 131 -10.57 37.56 -27.68
N VAL A 132 -9.89 37.43 -26.54
CA VAL A 132 -8.44 37.19 -26.46
C VAL A 132 -8.17 35.74 -26.10
N ARG A 133 -7.23 35.09 -26.79
CA ARG A 133 -6.83 33.70 -26.52
C ARG A 133 -5.64 33.67 -25.56
N ASP A 134 -5.91 33.52 -24.28
CA ASP A 134 -4.91 33.49 -23.20
C ASP A 134 -5.12 32.29 -22.26
N PHE A 135 -4.20 32.10 -21.31
CA PHE A 135 -4.32 31.11 -20.24
C PHE A 135 -5.17 31.67 -19.10
N PRO A 136 -6.43 31.23 -18.95
CA PRO A 136 -7.31 31.73 -17.89
C PRO A 136 -6.78 31.36 -16.50
N ARG A 137 -7.09 32.20 -15.51
CA ARG A 137 -6.81 31.92 -14.09
C ARG A 137 -7.62 30.71 -13.62
N LEU A 138 -7.01 29.91 -12.76
CA LEU A 138 -7.67 28.77 -12.12
C LEU A 138 -8.78 29.26 -11.17
N LYS A 139 -9.82 28.44 -11.00
CA LYS A 139 -10.99 28.81 -10.21
C LYS A 139 -10.70 28.76 -8.72
N HIS A 140 -9.87 27.81 -8.29
CA HIS A 140 -9.66 27.46 -6.90
C HIS A 140 -8.24 27.74 -6.41
N ALA A 141 -7.25 27.78 -7.31
CA ALA A 141 -5.88 28.10 -6.96
C ALA A 141 -5.60 29.61 -6.80
N GLY A 142 -4.78 29.95 -5.80
CA GLY A 142 -4.27 31.30 -5.54
C GLY A 142 -5.34 32.31 -5.19
N ARG A 143 -6.41 31.89 -4.50
CA ARG A 143 -7.50 32.79 -4.09
C ARG A 143 -7.06 33.79 -3.03
N SER A 144 -6.03 33.45 -2.27
CA SER A 144 -5.48 34.34 -1.24
C SER A 144 -4.57 35.44 -1.80
N LEU A 145 -4.14 35.33 -3.06
CA LEU A 145 -3.25 36.28 -3.71
C LEU A 145 -4.01 37.45 -4.35
N ALA A 146 -3.62 38.67 -3.96
CA ALA A 146 -4.06 39.91 -4.59
C ALA A 146 -3.33 40.16 -5.92
N ASP A 147 -2.01 39.89 -5.96
CA ASP A 147 -1.18 39.96 -7.17
C ASP A 147 -0.53 38.60 -7.47
N GLU A 148 -0.45 38.25 -8.76
CA GLU A 148 0.18 37.00 -9.22
C GLU A 148 1.71 37.04 -9.05
N SER A 149 2.30 38.25 -8.96
CA SER A 149 3.74 38.46 -8.76
C SER A 149 4.24 37.95 -7.40
N ASP A 150 3.38 37.92 -6.38
CA ASP A 150 3.69 37.49 -5.01
C ASP A 150 3.72 35.96 -4.82
N ARG A 151 3.32 35.20 -5.85
CA ARG A 151 3.28 33.73 -5.84
C ARG A 151 4.51 33.04 -5.24
N PRO A 152 5.77 33.33 -5.65
CA PRO A 152 6.92 32.60 -5.11
C PRO A 152 7.12 32.86 -3.61
N ALA A 153 6.81 34.07 -3.14
CA ALA A 153 6.91 34.43 -1.72
C ALA A 153 5.83 33.71 -0.89
N ASP A 154 4.60 33.63 -1.39
CA ASP A 154 3.51 32.90 -0.71
C ASP A 154 3.78 31.39 -0.65
N ILE A 155 4.26 30.79 -1.74
CA ILE A 155 4.69 29.39 -1.76
C ILE A 155 5.78 29.14 -0.71
N LEU A 156 6.81 30.00 -0.68
CA LEU A 156 7.89 29.87 0.30
C LEU A 156 7.36 29.98 1.74
N ALA A 157 6.51 30.96 2.03
CA ALA A 157 5.92 31.16 3.36
C ALA A 157 5.08 29.95 3.79
N ARG A 158 4.26 29.39 2.90
CA ARG A 158 3.45 28.19 3.15
C ARG A 158 4.32 26.94 3.32
N SER A 159 5.38 26.79 2.53
CA SER A 159 6.36 25.71 2.68
C SER A 159 7.09 25.81 4.01
N LEU A 160 7.51 27.01 4.43
CA LEU A 160 8.15 27.21 5.74
C LEU A 160 7.18 26.92 6.90
N LYS A 161 5.93 27.39 6.80
CA LYS A 161 4.88 27.08 7.81
C LYS A 161 4.60 25.58 7.90
N GLY A 162 4.44 24.91 6.77
CA GLY A 162 4.24 23.46 6.72
C GLY A 162 5.47 22.70 7.21
N GLY A 163 6.67 23.15 6.86
CA GLY A 163 7.93 22.59 7.33
C GLY A 163 8.11 22.74 8.84
N ALA A 164 7.77 23.90 9.40
CA ALA A 164 7.77 24.14 10.84
C ALA A 164 6.75 23.26 11.58
N ALA A 165 5.55 23.10 11.03
CA ALA A 165 4.54 22.18 11.58
C ALA A 165 5.01 20.73 11.56
N GLY A 166 5.59 20.28 10.45
CA GLY A 166 6.16 18.93 10.32
C GLY A 166 7.36 18.69 11.23
N ALA A 167 8.25 19.68 11.37
CA ALA A 167 9.34 19.64 12.35
C ALA A 167 8.80 19.60 13.79
N GLY A 168 7.71 20.31 14.08
CA GLY A 168 7.00 20.24 15.36
C GLY A 168 6.47 18.82 15.64
N LEU A 169 5.85 18.16 14.66
CA LEU A 169 5.42 16.76 14.78
C LEU A 169 6.60 15.81 14.97
N ALA A 170 7.71 16.03 14.26
CA ALA A 170 8.93 15.27 14.42
C ALA A 170 9.51 15.41 15.84
N LEU A 171 9.56 16.64 16.38
CA LEU A 171 10.00 16.91 17.75
C LEU A 171 9.05 16.27 18.78
N ALA A 172 7.73 16.37 18.58
CA ALA A 172 6.76 15.71 19.44
C ALA A 172 6.94 14.18 19.44
N ALA A 173 7.15 13.58 18.27
CA ALA A 173 7.45 12.16 18.15
C ALA A 173 8.79 11.80 18.83
N ALA A 174 9.82 12.63 18.72
CA ALA A 174 11.08 12.44 19.44
C ALA A 174 10.86 12.47 20.96
N LEU A 175 10.08 13.43 21.47
CA LEU A 175 9.75 13.54 22.88
C LEU A 175 8.97 12.32 23.38
N LEU A 176 7.95 11.86 22.65
CA LEU A 176 7.20 10.65 22.98
C LEU A 176 8.11 9.41 22.97
N LEU A 177 9.00 9.28 21.99
CA LEU A 177 9.98 8.19 21.93
C LEU A 177 10.95 8.24 23.13
N THR A 178 11.43 9.43 23.52
CA THR A 178 12.28 9.59 24.71
C THR A 178 11.54 9.23 25.99
N ALA A 179 10.29 9.64 26.13
CA ALA A 179 9.46 9.34 27.28
C ALA A 179 9.20 7.83 27.40
N PHE A 180 8.90 7.17 26.27
CA PHE A 180 8.66 5.73 26.22
C PHE A 180 9.92 4.91 26.55
N GLN A 181 11.10 5.38 26.17
CA GLN A 181 12.36 4.68 26.40
C GLN A 181 13.06 5.05 27.70
N ARG A 182 12.52 6.01 28.47
CA ARG A 182 13.11 6.46 29.72
C ARG A 182 12.97 5.36 30.79
N PRO A 183 14.07 4.74 31.27
CA PRO A 183 14.01 3.97 32.50
C PRO A 183 13.62 4.91 33.65
N GLY A 184 12.77 4.45 34.58
CA GLY A 184 12.12 5.30 35.60
C GLY A 184 13.04 6.16 36.49
N ARG A 185 14.37 5.97 36.45
CA ARG A 185 15.37 6.78 37.18
C ARG A 185 16.35 7.56 36.28
N ALA A 186 16.35 7.38 34.96
CA ALA A 186 17.30 8.05 34.07
C ALA A 186 16.88 9.48 33.72
N GLY A 187 17.85 10.34 33.38
CA GLY A 187 17.58 11.68 32.86
C GLY A 187 17.05 11.67 31.43
N TRP A 188 16.22 12.67 31.06
CA TRP A 188 15.70 12.83 29.69
C TRP A 188 16.82 12.92 28.64
N GLY A 189 17.92 13.61 28.96
CA GLY A 189 19.07 13.76 28.07
C GLY A 189 19.82 12.45 27.81
N GLU A 190 19.87 11.55 28.80
CA GLU A 190 20.49 10.22 28.64
C GLU A 190 19.63 9.31 27.78
N ALA A 191 18.31 9.30 28.02
CA ALA A 191 17.36 8.54 27.20
C ALA A 191 17.39 9.02 25.73
N ALA A 192 17.39 10.34 25.51
CA ALA A 192 17.52 10.93 24.18
C ALA A 192 18.84 10.57 23.50
N ARG A 193 19.97 10.72 24.19
CA ARG A 193 21.29 10.30 23.66
C ARG A 193 21.35 8.80 23.41
N ALA A 194 20.69 7.96 24.19
CA ALA A 194 20.76 6.50 24.05
C ALA A 194 20.18 6.03 22.71
N TRP A 195 18.94 6.44 22.38
CA TRP A 195 18.38 6.10 21.08
C TRP A 195 19.04 6.92 19.97
N TRP A 196 19.39 8.20 20.19
CA TRP A 196 20.11 9.02 19.21
C TRP A 196 21.54 8.58 18.91
N THR A 197 22.19 7.77 19.74
CA THR A 197 23.52 7.21 19.41
C THR A 197 23.43 5.78 18.88
N GLY A 198 22.22 5.20 18.82
CA GLY A 198 22.01 3.82 18.36
C GLY A 198 22.47 2.78 19.38
N ARG A 199 22.50 3.13 20.68
CA ARG A 199 22.86 2.21 21.78
C ARG A 199 21.68 1.32 22.21
N THR A 200 20.53 1.45 21.56
CA THR A 200 19.30 0.71 21.83
C THR A 200 19.19 -0.54 20.97
N GLU A 201 18.46 -1.56 21.44
CA GLU A 201 18.27 -2.81 20.67
C GLU A 201 17.53 -2.61 19.34
N MET A 202 16.69 -1.58 19.24
CA MET A 202 15.95 -1.22 18.02
C MET A 202 16.54 0.04 17.38
N PRO A 203 16.49 0.14 16.04
CA PRO A 203 17.04 1.26 15.28
C PRO A 203 16.07 2.45 15.27
N TRP A 204 15.84 3.09 16.41
CA TRP A 204 14.88 4.19 16.54
C TRP A 204 15.26 5.44 15.75
N ARG A 205 16.55 5.75 15.57
CA ARG A 205 17.00 6.93 14.81
C ARG A 205 16.55 6.89 13.35
N PRO A 206 16.87 5.83 12.58
CA PRO A 206 16.47 5.79 11.18
C PRO A 206 14.95 5.73 11.02
N MET A 207 14.21 5.09 11.95
CA MET A 207 12.74 5.16 11.99
C MET A 207 12.24 6.59 12.18
N TRP A 208 12.79 7.30 13.17
CA TRP A 208 12.40 8.68 13.46
C TRP A 208 12.78 9.63 12.33
N LEU A 209 13.95 9.46 11.69
CA LEU A 209 14.35 10.25 10.52
C LEU A 209 13.38 10.04 9.35
N THR A 210 13.01 8.79 9.08
CA THR A 210 12.04 8.45 8.03
C THR A 210 10.67 9.06 8.33
N PHE A 211 10.18 8.93 9.57
CA PHE A 211 8.94 9.56 10.01
C PHE A 211 8.99 11.08 9.90
N SER A 212 10.10 11.71 10.30
CA SER A 212 10.28 13.16 10.27
C SER A 212 10.24 13.69 8.84
N LEU A 213 10.90 12.99 7.91
CA LEU A 213 10.86 13.33 6.49
C LEU A 213 9.42 13.25 5.95
N LEU A 214 8.70 12.17 6.25
CA LEU A 214 7.29 12.03 5.84
C LEU A 214 6.39 13.12 6.45
N ALA A 215 6.56 13.41 7.75
CA ALA A 215 5.78 14.42 8.43
C ALA A 215 6.01 15.82 7.85
N VAL A 216 7.27 16.18 7.55
CA VAL A 216 7.61 17.44 6.89
C VAL A 216 7.01 17.50 5.50
N LEU A 217 7.19 16.47 4.66
CA LEU A 217 6.64 16.46 3.30
C LEU A 217 5.11 16.54 3.31
N ALA A 218 4.44 15.80 4.18
CA ALA A 218 2.98 15.82 4.32
C ALA A 218 2.47 17.19 4.79
N CYS A 219 3.10 17.79 5.81
CA CYS A 219 2.68 19.10 6.32
C CYS A 219 2.96 20.23 5.33
N VAL A 220 4.07 20.17 4.58
CA VAL A 220 4.35 21.10 3.48
C VAL A 220 3.29 20.96 2.39
N ALA A 221 2.99 19.72 1.96
CA ALA A 221 1.98 19.46 0.96
C ALA A 221 0.59 19.96 1.40
N LEU A 222 0.17 19.73 2.63
CA LEU A 222 -1.11 20.22 3.16
C LEU A 222 -1.16 21.76 3.28
N SER A 223 -0.07 22.39 3.72
CA SER A 223 0.03 23.85 3.89
C SER A 223 -0.02 24.58 2.55
N VAL A 224 0.75 24.10 1.56
CA VAL A 224 0.74 24.62 0.19
C VAL A 224 -0.58 24.26 -0.51
N GLY A 225 -1.06 23.03 -0.28
CA GLY A 225 -2.33 22.49 -0.75
C GLY A 225 -3.56 23.31 -0.33
N GLY A 226 -3.45 24.16 0.68
CA GLY A 226 -4.52 25.07 1.08
C GLY A 226 -4.94 26.05 -0.03
N ASP A 227 -4.04 26.44 -0.93
CA ASP A 227 -4.35 27.38 -2.02
C ASP A 227 -3.75 26.99 -3.38
N TYR A 228 -2.99 25.89 -3.48
CA TYR A 228 -2.38 25.44 -4.73
C TYR A 228 -2.54 23.93 -4.94
N HIS A 229 -2.55 23.52 -6.21
CA HIS A 229 -2.42 22.12 -6.60
C HIS A 229 -0.94 21.71 -6.59
N VAL A 230 -0.51 20.97 -5.55
CA VAL A 230 0.91 20.67 -5.30
C VAL A 230 1.57 19.93 -6.45
N LEU A 231 0.88 18.96 -7.04
CA LEU A 231 1.33 18.22 -8.22
C LEU A 231 0.58 18.61 -9.49
N GLY A 232 -0.17 19.72 -9.48
CA GLY A 232 -1.00 20.14 -10.60
C GLY A 232 -2.29 19.33 -10.73
N THR A 233 -2.96 19.48 -11.88
CA THR A 233 -4.24 18.83 -12.17
C THR A 233 -4.21 18.02 -13.46
N ASP A 234 -5.10 17.04 -13.57
CA ASP A 234 -5.28 16.21 -14.77
C ASP A 234 -6.19 16.87 -15.83
N ARG A 235 -6.48 16.13 -16.91
CA ARG A 235 -7.35 16.57 -18.01
C ARG A 235 -8.72 17.05 -17.55
N THR A 236 -9.24 16.36 -16.55
CA THR A 236 -10.56 16.60 -16.00
C THR A 236 -10.55 17.63 -14.87
N GLY A 237 -9.38 18.17 -14.52
CA GLY A 237 -9.19 19.14 -13.46
C GLY A 237 -9.11 18.55 -12.05
N ASN A 238 -8.93 17.24 -11.90
CA ASN A 238 -8.70 16.63 -10.59
C ASN A 238 -7.25 16.85 -10.15
N ASP A 239 -7.06 17.11 -8.87
CA ASP A 239 -5.73 17.23 -8.27
C ASP A 239 -4.95 15.91 -8.35
N VAL A 240 -3.72 15.99 -8.85
CA VAL A 240 -2.86 14.81 -9.08
C VAL A 240 -2.35 14.21 -7.76
N LEU A 241 -2.08 15.03 -6.73
CA LEU A 241 -1.67 14.53 -5.42
C LEU A 241 -2.82 13.80 -4.73
N ARG A 242 -4.05 14.31 -4.85
CA ARG A 242 -5.24 13.57 -4.39
C ARG A 242 -5.37 12.22 -5.08
N GLN A 243 -5.16 12.18 -6.40
CA GLN A 243 -5.19 10.92 -7.15
C GLN A 243 -4.10 9.96 -6.66
N CYS A 244 -2.87 10.42 -6.45
CA CYS A 244 -1.81 9.58 -5.86
C CYS A 244 -2.21 9.00 -4.51
N LEU A 245 -2.80 9.82 -3.62
CA LEU A 245 -3.21 9.38 -2.28
C LEU A 245 -4.36 8.36 -2.33
N LYS A 246 -5.35 8.57 -3.21
CA LYS A 246 -6.45 7.63 -3.44
C LYS A 246 -5.96 6.31 -4.05
N SER A 247 -5.01 6.37 -4.98
CA SER A 247 -4.42 5.20 -5.64
C SER A 247 -3.69 4.25 -4.68
N ILE A 248 -3.26 4.74 -3.51
CA ILE A 248 -2.66 3.90 -2.46
C ILE A 248 -3.63 2.80 -2.02
N ARG A 249 -4.90 3.13 -1.78
CA ARG A 249 -5.92 2.14 -1.37
C ARG A 249 -6.05 1.06 -2.44
N THR A 250 -6.21 1.45 -3.70
CA THR A 250 -6.35 0.52 -4.83
C THR A 250 -5.14 -0.41 -4.94
N ALA A 251 -3.91 0.10 -4.87
CA ALA A 251 -2.70 -0.71 -4.89
C ALA A 251 -2.64 -1.69 -3.70
N MET A 252 -2.97 -1.23 -2.48
CA MET A 252 -2.99 -2.08 -1.29
C MET A 252 -4.02 -3.21 -1.40
N VAL A 253 -5.23 -2.92 -1.88
CA VAL A 253 -6.27 -3.92 -2.12
C VAL A 253 -5.76 -4.95 -3.13
N ILE A 254 -5.23 -4.52 -4.27
CA ILE A 254 -4.81 -5.44 -5.34
C ILE A 254 -3.68 -6.33 -4.86
N GLY A 255 -2.63 -5.76 -4.27
CA GLY A 255 -1.50 -6.56 -3.79
C GLY A 255 -1.93 -7.56 -2.71
N SER A 256 -2.82 -7.18 -1.78
CA SER A 256 -3.17 -8.03 -0.63
C SER A 256 -4.34 -9.00 -0.89
N LEU A 257 -5.42 -8.55 -1.52
CA LEU A 257 -6.57 -9.40 -1.83
C LEU A 257 -6.19 -10.49 -2.84
N THR A 258 -5.45 -10.12 -3.87
CA THR A 258 -5.02 -11.07 -4.90
C THR A 258 -4.09 -12.14 -4.33
N THR A 259 -3.12 -11.76 -3.50
CA THR A 259 -2.22 -12.71 -2.84
C THR A 259 -2.97 -13.64 -1.89
N VAL A 260 -3.95 -13.14 -1.14
CA VAL A 260 -4.81 -13.96 -0.29
C VAL A 260 -5.70 -14.91 -1.12
N ALA A 261 -6.29 -14.44 -2.22
CA ALA A 261 -7.13 -15.24 -3.11
C ALA A 261 -6.35 -16.36 -3.81
N MET A 262 -5.05 -16.16 -4.04
CA MET A 262 -4.15 -17.16 -4.62
C MET A 262 -3.87 -18.34 -3.66
N LEU A 263 -3.92 -18.12 -2.34
CA LEU A 263 -3.48 -19.10 -1.35
C LEU A 263 -4.31 -20.40 -1.31
N PRO A 264 -5.65 -20.38 -1.26
CA PRO A 264 -6.43 -21.60 -1.14
C PRO A 264 -6.14 -22.63 -2.24
N PRO A 265 -6.21 -22.31 -3.55
CA PRO A 265 -5.89 -23.29 -4.58
C PRO A 265 -4.42 -23.72 -4.53
N ALA A 266 -3.48 -22.80 -4.30
CA ALA A 266 -2.06 -23.13 -4.22
C ALA A 266 -1.72 -24.11 -3.09
N LEU A 267 -2.23 -23.86 -1.88
CA LEU A 267 -1.98 -24.68 -0.70
C LEU A 267 -2.65 -26.04 -0.80
N ILE A 268 -3.93 -26.06 -1.20
CA ILE A 268 -4.70 -27.30 -1.28
C ILE A 268 -4.11 -28.20 -2.36
N PHE A 269 -3.96 -27.69 -3.58
CA PHE A 269 -3.49 -28.50 -4.71
C PHE A 269 -2.00 -28.80 -4.62
N GLY A 270 -1.17 -27.86 -4.19
CA GLY A 270 0.28 -28.08 -4.08
C GLY A 270 0.63 -29.16 -3.06
N ILE A 271 0.03 -29.11 -1.86
CA ILE A 271 0.28 -30.11 -0.83
C ILE A 271 -0.38 -31.45 -1.22
N ALA A 272 -1.59 -31.44 -1.79
CA ALA A 272 -2.25 -32.67 -2.22
C ALA A 272 -1.46 -33.41 -3.32
N ALA A 273 -1.00 -32.68 -4.34
CA ALA A 273 -0.18 -33.22 -5.43
C ALA A 273 1.10 -33.88 -4.90
N GLY A 274 1.85 -33.18 -4.03
CA GLY A 274 3.09 -33.70 -3.47
C GLY A 274 2.89 -34.84 -2.46
N TYR A 275 1.74 -34.88 -1.77
CA TYR A 275 1.45 -35.88 -0.77
C TYR A 275 0.93 -37.20 -1.38
N PHE A 276 -0.10 -37.14 -2.22
CA PHE A 276 -0.76 -38.34 -2.74
C PHE A 276 0.05 -39.02 -3.86
N LYS A 277 0.79 -38.27 -4.68
CA LYS A 277 1.47 -38.77 -5.90
C LYS A 277 0.50 -39.48 -6.86
N GLY A 278 1.02 -40.01 -7.97
CA GLY A 278 0.24 -40.79 -8.95
C GLY A 278 -0.86 -39.95 -9.60
N TRP A 279 -2.05 -40.54 -9.77
CA TRP A 279 -3.12 -39.92 -10.56
C TRP A 279 -3.59 -38.54 -10.03
N VAL A 280 -3.55 -38.31 -8.71
CA VAL A 280 -3.93 -37.01 -8.11
C VAL A 280 -2.93 -35.93 -8.51
N ASP A 281 -1.65 -36.29 -8.49
CA ASP A 281 -0.57 -35.42 -8.93
C ASP A 281 -0.68 -35.12 -10.43
N ASP A 282 -0.90 -36.15 -11.25
CA ASP A 282 -1.06 -36.01 -12.69
C ASP A 282 -2.27 -35.13 -13.06
N ALA A 283 -3.41 -35.29 -12.37
CA ALA A 283 -4.61 -34.49 -12.59
C ALA A 283 -4.38 -33.01 -12.23
N ILE A 284 -3.79 -32.73 -11.06
CA ILE A 284 -3.46 -31.36 -10.63
C ILE A 284 -2.44 -30.74 -11.58
N GLN A 285 -1.42 -31.52 -11.97
CA GLN A 285 -0.41 -31.09 -12.93
C GLN A 285 -1.03 -30.73 -14.26
N TYR A 286 -1.91 -31.57 -14.80
CA TYR A 286 -2.64 -31.28 -16.03
C TYR A 286 -3.46 -29.99 -15.94
N VAL A 287 -4.16 -29.76 -14.82
CA VAL A 287 -4.95 -28.53 -14.62
C VAL A 287 -4.06 -27.28 -14.63
N TYR A 288 -3.01 -27.24 -13.81
CA TYR A 288 -2.19 -26.03 -13.76
C TYR A 288 -1.35 -25.86 -15.03
N THR A 289 -0.87 -26.92 -15.68
CA THR A 289 -0.13 -26.79 -16.95
C THR A 289 -1.04 -26.26 -18.04
N THR A 290 -2.27 -26.78 -18.15
CA THR A 290 -3.28 -26.29 -19.11
C THR A 290 -3.58 -24.81 -18.89
N LEU A 291 -3.79 -24.38 -17.64
CA LEU A 291 -3.99 -22.97 -17.32
C LEU A 291 -2.78 -22.11 -17.73
N THR A 292 -1.56 -22.55 -17.39
CA THR A 292 -0.34 -21.79 -17.71
C THR A 292 0.08 -21.83 -19.17
N SER A 293 -0.48 -22.73 -19.98
CA SER A 293 -0.27 -22.76 -21.43
C SER A 293 -1.00 -21.61 -22.14
N ILE A 294 -2.03 -21.05 -21.51
CA ILE A 294 -2.72 -19.85 -22.00
C ILE A 294 -1.91 -18.62 -21.55
N PRO A 295 -1.64 -17.64 -22.44
CA PRO A 295 -1.02 -16.37 -22.02
C PRO A 295 -1.84 -15.72 -20.90
N GLY A 296 -1.23 -15.53 -19.73
CA GLY A 296 -1.94 -15.12 -18.51
C GLY A 296 -2.78 -13.85 -18.68
N VAL A 297 -2.23 -12.85 -19.39
CA VAL A 297 -2.94 -11.60 -19.71
C VAL A 297 -4.24 -11.87 -20.48
N LEU A 298 -4.23 -12.79 -21.45
CA LEU A 298 -5.42 -13.11 -22.26
C LEU A 298 -6.48 -13.84 -21.44
N LEU A 299 -6.07 -14.77 -20.57
CA LEU A 299 -6.99 -15.48 -19.68
C LEU A 299 -7.67 -14.51 -18.70
N ILE A 300 -6.88 -13.61 -18.10
CA ILE A 300 -7.37 -12.59 -17.18
C ILE A 300 -8.30 -11.62 -17.93
N ALA A 301 -7.91 -11.14 -19.11
CA ALA A 301 -8.73 -10.28 -19.95
C ALA A 301 -10.09 -10.92 -20.25
N ALA A 302 -10.10 -12.18 -20.69
CA ALA A 302 -11.34 -12.90 -21.01
C ALA A 302 -12.26 -13.03 -19.79
N CYS A 303 -11.71 -13.38 -18.62
CA CYS A 303 -12.49 -13.49 -17.38
C CYS A 303 -13.04 -12.13 -16.93
N VAL A 304 -12.23 -11.08 -16.99
CA VAL A 304 -12.64 -9.72 -16.59
C VAL A 304 -13.69 -9.16 -17.55
N LEU A 305 -13.53 -9.34 -18.86
CA LEU A 305 -14.51 -8.90 -19.86
C LEU A 305 -15.85 -9.64 -19.69
N MET A 306 -15.82 -10.96 -19.49
CA MET A 306 -17.03 -11.74 -19.22
C MET A 306 -17.77 -11.21 -17.98
N MET A 307 -17.02 -10.89 -16.93
CA MET A 307 -17.57 -10.30 -15.72
C MET A 307 -18.10 -8.88 -15.93
N GLN A 308 -17.42 -8.05 -16.71
CA GLN A 308 -17.91 -6.70 -17.05
C GLN A 308 -19.26 -6.79 -17.76
N VAL A 309 -19.39 -7.66 -18.77
CA VAL A 309 -20.66 -7.90 -19.45
C VAL A 309 -21.75 -8.35 -18.47
N PHE A 310 -21.41 -9.22 -17.51
CA PHE A 310 -22.37 -9.62 -16.47
C PHE A 310 -22.82 -8.45 -15.59
N ILE A 311 -21.88 -7.62 -15.12
CA ILE A 311 -22.19 -6.44 -14.29
C ILE A 311 -23.05 -5.44 -15.07
N ASP A 312 -22.71 -5.20 -16.34
CA ASP A 312 -23.38 -4.22 -17.20
C ASP A 312 -24.81 -4.64 -17.55
N ASN A 313 -25.06 -5.95 -17.68
CA ASN A 313 -26.39 -6.51 -17.91
C ASN A 313 -27.27 -6.57 -16.64
N ASN A 314 -26.71 -6.30 -15.46
CA ASN A 314 -27.44 -6.35 -14.18
C ASN A 314 -27.28 -5.04 -13.39
N PRO A 315 -27.67 -3.88 -13.96
CA PRO A 315 -27.49 -2.58 -13.31
C PRO A 315 -28.28 -2.45 -12.00
N ASP A 316 -29.42 -3.12 -11.88
CA ASP A 316 -30.32 -3.06 -10.72
C ASP A 316 -29.70 -3.64 -9.43
N LEU A 317 -28.64 -4.44 -9.56
CA LEU A 317 -27.89 -4.98 -8.41
C LEU A 317 -27.04 -3.92 -7.70
N PHE A 318 -26.82 -2.76 -8.32
CA PHE A 318 -25.90 -1.74 -7.83
C PHE A 318 -26.61 -0.42 -7.55
N SER A 319 -26.66 -0.05 -6.27
CA SER A 319 -27.26 1.22 -5.83
C SER A 319 -26.41 2.45 -6.18
N THR A 320 -25.11 2.28 -6.43
CA THR A 320 -24.17 3.38 -6.71
C THR A 320 -23.08 2.97 -7.71
N VAL A 321 -22.56 3.95 -8.46
CA VAL A 321 -21.41 3.77 -9.37
C VAL A 321 -20.17 3.29 -8.61
N ALA A 322 -19.94 3.82 -7.40
CA ALA A 322 -18.84 3.42 -6.55
C ALA A 322 -18.91 1.94 -6.13
N ALA A 323 -20.11 1.43 -5.78
CA ALA A 323 -20.29 0.02 -5.45
C ALA A 323 -20.03 -0.92 -6.64
N ARG A 324 -20.44 -0.51 -7.85
CA ARG A 324 -20.14 -1.24 -9.09
C ARG A 324 -18.64 -1.29 -9.36
N ALA A 325 -17.97 -0.14 -9.27
CA ALA A 325 -16.53 -0.04 -9.48
C ALA A 325 -15.74 -0.86 -8.44
N ASP A 326 -16.17 -0.84 -7.17
CA ASP A 326 -15.56 -1.62 -6.10
C ASP A 326 -15.71 -3.13 -6.31
N LEU A 327 -16.90 -3.60 -6.73
CA LEU A 327 -17.09 -5.01 -7.04
C LEU A 327 -16.20 -5.45 -8.21
N ARG A 328 -16.07 -4.61 -9.25
CA ARG A 328 -15.17 -4.88 -10.37
C ARG A 328 -13.72 -5.03 -9.88
N LEU A 329 -13.26 -4.15 -8.98
CA LEU A 329 -11.93 -4.24 -8.36
C LEU A 329 -11.78 -5.53 -7.54
N PHE A 330 -12.76 -5.83 -6.68
CA PHE A 330 -12.74 -7.04 -5.85
C PHE A 330 -12.62 -8.31 -6.69
N MET A 331 -13.43 -8.40 -7.74
CA MET A 331 -13.44 -9.57 -8.59
C MET A 331 -12.22 -9.65 -9.51
N LEU A 332 -11.68 -8.52 -9.99
CA LEU A 332 -10.38 -8.47 -10.67
C LEU A 332 -9.30 -9.13 -9.80
N CYS A 333 -9.27 -8.81 -8.50
CA CYS A 333 -8.31 -9.41 -7.57
C CYS A 333 -8.53 -10.92 -7.39
N LEU A 334 -9.79 -11.37 -7.34
CA LEU A 334 -10.11 -12.81 -7.29
C LEU A 334 -9.66 -13.53 -8.56
N ILE A 335 -9.95 -12.97 -9.74
CA ILE A 335 -9.52 -13.53 -11.03
C ILE A 335 -7.99 -13.64 -11.09
N LEU A 336 -7.27 -12.58 -10.69
CA LEU A 336 -5.81 -12.58 -10.64
C LEU A 336 -5.27 -13.66 -9.70
N GLY A 337 -5.85 -13.83 -8.50
CA GLY A 337 -5.39 -14.83 -7.55
C GLY A 337 -5.68 -16.26 -8.01
N LEU A 338 -6.88 -16.48 -8.53
CA LEU A 338 -7.36 -17.78 -9.02
C LEU A 338 -6.74 -18.22 -10.35
N THR A 339 -6.09 -17.32 -11.07
CA THR A 339 -5.28 -17.65 -12.26
C THR A 339 -3.79 -17.73 -11.95
N GLY A 340 -3.31 -16.99 -10.93
CA GLY A 340 -1.89 -16.93 -10.54
C GLY A 340 -1.37 -18.04 -9.63
N TRP A 341 -2.23 -18.92 -9.09
CA TRP A 341 -1.84 -19.91 -8.07
C TRP A 341 -0.88 -21.02 -8.53
N ALA A 342 -0.77 -21.26 -9.83
CA ALA A 342 0.04 -22.33 -10.40
C ALA A 342 1.53 -22.23 -10.00
N GLY A 343 2.07 -21.01 -9.91
CA GLY A 343 3.45 -20.76 -9.50
C GLY A 343 3.74 -21.30 -8.10
N LEU A 344 2.99 -20.83 -7.11
CA LEU A 344 3.12 -21.28 -5.73
C LEU A 344 2.77 -22.77 -5.57
N CYS A 345 1.77 -23.28 -6.28
CA CYS A 345 1.42 -24.70 -6.26
C CYS A 345 2.60 -25.60 -6.63
N ARG A 346 3.34 -25.26 -7.69
CA ARG A 346 4.53 -26.02 -8.13
C ARG A 346 5.62 -26.06 -7.06
N LEU A 347 5.87 -24.93 -6.40
CA LEU A 347 6.85 -24.84 -5.31
C LEU A 347 6.44 -25.71 -4.12
N LEU A 348 5.17 -25.63 -3.72
CA LEU A 348 4.63 -26.40 -2.59
C LEU A 348 4.61 -27.90 -2.89
N ARG A 349 4.27 -28.30 -4.12
CA ARG A 349 4.37 -29.70 -4.55
C ARG A 349 5.79 -30.22 -4.40
N ALA A 350 6.78 -29.50 -4.95
CA ALA A 350 8.18 -29.91 -4.90
C ALA A 350 8.70 -30.06 -3.47
N GLU A 351 8.33 -29.14 -2.57
CA GLU A 351 8.75 -29.24 -1.16
C GLU A 351 7.97 -30.32 -0.41
N THR A 352 6.68 -30.49 -0.68
CA THR A 352 5.86 -31.53 -0.06
C THR A 352 6.35 -32.92 -0.42
N LEU A 353 6.80 -33.14 -1.67
CA LEU A 353 7.42 -34.40 -2.09
C LEU A 353 8.62 -34.77 -1.21
N LYS A 354 9.46 -33.79 -0.83
CA LYS A 354 10.61 -34.01 0.07
C LYS A 354 10.16 -34.26 1.51
N LEU A 355 9.24 -33.43 2.02
CA LEU A 355 8.75 -33.54 3.39
C LEU A 355 8.06 -34.88 3.66
N ARG A 356 7.36 -35.43 2.66
CA ARG A 356 6.69 -36.72 2.76
C ARG A 356 7.65 -37.88 3.04
N GLU A 357 8.88 -37.81 2.54
CA GLU A 357 9.89 -38.86 2.70
C GLU A 357 10.66 -38.76 4.02
N LEU A 358 10.32 -37.80 4.89
CA LEU A 358 10.95 -37.66 6.21
C LEU A 358 10.39 -38.69 7.20
N GLU A 359 11.27 -39.22 8.06
CA GLU A 359 10.97 -40.31 9.01
C GLU A 359 9.74 -40.04 9.88
N TYR A 360 9.54 -38.80 10.33
CA TYR A 360 8.39 -38.45 11.17
C TYR A 360 7.05 -38.51 10.41
N VAL A 361 7.04 -38.28 9.10
CA VAL A 361 5.83 -38.41 8.27
C VAL A 361 5.56 -39.89 8.00
N GLN A 362 6.60 -40.65 7.65
CA GLN A 362 6.49 -42.09 7.42
C GLN A 362 6.02 -42.82 8.70
N ALA A 363 6.56 -42.46 9.86
CA ALA A 363 6.10 -42.99 11.14
C ALA A 363 4.63 -42.66 11.40
N ALA A 364 4.20 -41.42 11.16
CA ALA A 364 2.78 -41.05 11.31
C ALA A 364 1.87 -41.86 10.37
N GLN A 365 2.30 -42.14 9.14
CA GLN A 365 1.58 -43.02 8.22
C GLN A 365 1.51 -44.47 8.73
N ALA A 366 2.63 -45.01 9.22
CA ALA A 366 2.68 -46.37 9.79
C ALA A 366 1.77 -46.52 11.02
N PHE A 367 1.62 -45.47 11.83
CA PHE A 367 0.67 -45.42 12.95
C PHE A 367 -0.79 -45.17 12.52
N GLY A 368 -1.11 -45.16 11.22
CA GLY A 368 -2.47 -45.00 10.72
C GLY A 368 -3.06 -43.61 10.90
N VAL A 369 -2.23 -42.57 11.05
CA VAL A 369 -2.71 -41.18 11.15
C VAL A 369 -3.37 -40.78 9.83
N GLY A 370 -4.60 -40.29 9.89
CA GLY A 370 -5.35 -39.92 8.68
C GLY A 370 -4.65 -38.85 7.82
N HIS A 371 -4.75 -38.99 6.50
CA HIS A 371 -4.12 -38.14 5.48
C HIS A 371 -4.31 -36.62 5.72
N TRP A 372 -5.53 -36.18 5.99
CA TRP A 372 -5.82 -34.77 6.27
C TRP A 372 -5.11 -34.25 7.53
N ARG A 373 -5.00 -35.10 8.56
CA ARG A 373 -4.28 -34.75 9.79
C ARG A 373 -2.78 -34.63 9.53
N ILE A 374 -2.22 -35.50 8.68
CA ILE A 374 -0.82 -35.41 8.26
C ILE A 374 -0.57 -34.12 7.49
N MET A 375 -1.38 -33.83 6.48
CA MET A 375 -1.24 -32.62 5.67
C MET A 375 -1.31 -31.35 6.54
N ARG A 376 -2.31 -31.24 7.42
CA ARG A 376 -2.51 -30.02 8.22
C ARG A 376 -1.51 -29.86 9.37
N ARG A 377 -1.09 -30.95 10.02
CA ARG A 377 -0.24 -30.89 11.24
C ARG A 377 1.25 -31.08 10.96
N HIS A 378 1.60 -31.80 9.90
CA HIS A 378 2.99 -32.13 9.58
C HIS A 378 3.48 -31.44 8.30
N LEU A 379 2.70 -31.37 7.23
CA LEU A 379 3.19 -30.81 5.94
C LEU A 379 3.01 -29.29 5.88
N LEU A 380 1.78 -28.81 6.06
CA LEU A 380 1.42 -27.39 5.95
C LEU A 380 2.33 -26.49 6.80
N PRO A 381 2.56 -26.75 8.10
CA PRO A 381 3.42 -25.89 8.92
C PRO A 381 4.87 -25.81 8.43
N ASN A 382 5.38 -26.89 7.82
CA ASN A 382 6.76 -26.95 7.32
C ASN A 382 6.92 -26.21 5.98
N VAL A 383 5.89 -26.13 5.14
CA VAL A 383 5.93 -25.37 3.88
C VAL A 383 5.55 -23.89 4.04
N MET A 384 5.01 -23.47 5.20
CA MET A 384 4.57 -22.07 5.43
C MET A 384 5.67 -21.03 5.20
N HIS A 385 6.95 -21.39 5.35
CA HIS A 385 8.04 -20.45 5.08
C HIS A 385 8.10 -20.08 3.59
N ILE A 386 7.90 -21.04 2.68
CA ILE A 386 7.82 -20.80 1.23
C ILE A 386 6.63 -19.92 0.92
N VAL A 387 5.47 -20.25 1.50
CA VAL A 387 4.23 -19.49 1.34
C VAL A 387 4.43 -18.04 1.74
N LEU A 388 5.02 -17.79 2.91
CA LEU A 388 5.28 -16.45 3.41
C LEU A 388 6.19 -15.67 2.46
N ILE A 389 7.29 -16.27 2.00
CA ILE A 389 8.23 -15.63 1.08
C ILE A 389 7.54 -15.26 -0.23
N THR A 390 6.82 -16.20 -0.85
CA THR A 390 6.13 -15.97 -2.11
C THR A 390 5.05 -14.89 -1.96
N LEU A 391 4.28 -14.89 -0.87
CA LEU A 391 3.26 -13.86 -0.65
C LEU A 391 3.82 -12.44 -0.69
N VAL A 392 4.97 -12.22 -0.06
CA VAL A 392 5.53 -10.85 -0.04
C VAL A 392 6.11 -10.45 -1.38
N LEU A 393 6.72 -11.37 -2.13
CA LEU A 393 7.23 -11.10 -3.47
C LEU A 393 6.09 -10.85 -4.47
N GLU A 394 5.04 -11.65 -4.41
CA GLU A 394 3.88 -11.53 -5.30
C GLU A 394 3.07 -10.26 -5.03
N PHE A 395 3.01 -9.77 -3.78
CA PHE A 395 2.35 -8.49 -3.46
C PHE A 395 2.82 -7.37 -4.39
N SER A 396 4.13 -7.18 -4.48
CA SER A 396 4.74 -6.14 -5.32
C SER A 396 4.57 -6.39 -6.80
N GLY A 397 4.72 -7.64 -7.22
CA GLY A 397 4.50 -8.06 -8.61
C GLY A 397 3.08 -7.74 -9.09
N LEU A 398 2.09 -8.04 -8.25
CA LEU A 398 0.67 -7.84 -8.55
C LEU A 398 0.26 -6.37 -8.56
N VAL A 399 0.84 -5.53 -7.69
CA VAL A 399 0.66 -4.08 -7.74
C VAL A 399 1.16 -3.51 -9.07
N LEU A 400 2.34 -3.94 -9.52
CA LEU A 400 2.87 -3.51 -10.83
C LEU A 400 2.05 -4.09 -11.99
N TYR A 401 1.55 -5.31 -11.84
CA TYR A 401 0.74 -5.98 -12.84
C TYR A 401 -0.58 -5.26 -13.12
N GLU A 402 -1.21 -4.64 -12.11
CA GLU A 402 -2.40 -3.81 -12.35
C GLU A 402 -2.11 -2.65 -13.30
N ALA A 403 -0.97 -1.97 -13.16
CA ALA A 403 -0.65 -0.86 -14.05
C ALA A 403 -0.61 -1.30 -15.53
N VAL A 404 -0.12 -2.51 -15.79
CA VAL A 404 -0.12 -3.12 -17.13
C VAL A 404 -1.55 -3.44 -17.59
N LEU A 405 -2.40 -3.96 -16.72
CA LEU A 405 -3.80 -4.28 -17.06
C LEU A 405 -4.64 -3.03 -17.33
N SER A 406 -4.43 -1.97 -16.55
CA SER A 406 -5.09 -0.68 -16.73
C SER A 406 -4.66 -0.04 -18.06
N TYR A 407 -3.38 -0.15 -18.43
CA TYR A 407 -2.90 0.24 -19.76
C TYR A 407 -3.55 -0.55 -20.91
N LEU A 408 -3.89 -1.83 -20.68
CA LEU A 408 -4.60 -2.67 -21.65
C LEU A 408 -6.13 -2.44 -21.65
N GLY A 409 -6.66 -1.55 -20.80
CA GLY A 409 -8.09 -1.26 -20.69
C GLY A 409 -8.93 -2.31 -19.95
N ILE A 410 -8.30 -3.33 -19.36
CA ILE A 410 -8.94 -4.44 -18.63
C ILE A 410 -8.70 -4.36 -17.12
N GLY A 411 -8.04 -3.31 -16.64
CA GLY A 411 -7.77 -3.09 -15.23
C GLY A 411 -8.98 -2.57 -14.45
N VAL A 412 -8.69 -1.70 -13.50
CA VAL A 412 -9.71 -1.09 -12.63
C VAL A 412 -10.68 -0.23 -13.43
N ASP A 413 -11.82 0.09 -12.82
CA ASP A 413 -12.78 1.00 -13.46
C ASP A 413 -12.18 2.41 -13.61
N PRO A 414 -12.34 3.11 -14.76
CA PRO A 414 -11.82 4.46 -14.96
C PRO A 414 -12.32 5.50 -13.95
N SER A 415 -13.44 5.23 -13.26
CA SER A 415 -13.94 6.08 -12.17
C SER A 415 -13.18 5.91 -10.84
N THR A 416 -12.39 4.83 -10.70
CA THR A 416 -11.60 4.52 -9.51
C THR A 416 -10.16 4.98 -9.70
N PRO A 417 -9.62 5.86 -8.84
CA PRO A 417 -8.22 6.24 -8.92
C PRO A 417 -7.28 5.05 -8.71
N SER A 418 -6.38 4.81 -9.64
CA SER A 418 -5.24 3.89 -9.47
C SER A 418 -3.96 4.45 -10.10
N PHE A 419 -2.81 3.90 -9.69
CA PHE A 419 -1.55 4.26 -10.35
C PHE A 419 -1.56 3.82 -11.83
N GLY A 420 -2.21 2.70 -12.15
CA GLY A 420 -2.42 2.26 -13.52
C GLY A 420 -3.21 3.25 -14.38
N THR A 421 -4.32 3.80 -13.88
CA THR A 421 -5.12 4.79 -14.64
C THR A 421 -4.36 6.10 -14.84
N MET A 422 -3.53 6.49 -13.87
CA MET A 422 -2.65 7.66 -14.00
C MET A 422 -1.57 7.44 -15.07
N ILE A 423 -0.96 6.24 -15.12
CA ILE A 423 0.05 5.88 -16.12
C ILE A 423 -0.58 5.79 -17.52
N ASP A 424 -1.79 5.24 -17.64
CA ASP A 424 -2.51 5.19 -18.92
C ASP A 424 -2.84 6.61 -19.44
N ALA A 425 -3.36 7.48 -18.58
CA ALA A 425 -3.60 8.89 -18.92
C ALA A 425 -2.31 9.61 -19.36
N ALA A 426 -1.19 9.32 -18.69
CA ALA A 426 0.10 9.90 -19.00
C ALA A 426 0.57 9.63 -20.44
N ARG A 427 0.12 8.52 -21.07
CA ARG A 427 0.49 8.17 -22.45
C ARG A 427 0.18 9.29 -23.45
N LEU A 428 -1.01 9.87 -23.36
CA LEU A 428 -1.43 10.97 -24.24
C LEU A 428 -0.92 12.33 -23.76
N GLU A 429 -0.63 12.46 -22.47
CA GLU A 429 -0.09 13.67 -21.84
C GLU A 429 1.38 13.92 -22.23
N MET A 430 2.17 12.86 -22.32
CA MET A 430 3.60 12.92 -22.70
C MET A 430 3.82 13.30 -24.16
N SER A 431 2.86 13.02 -25.05
CA SER A 431 2.95 13.39 -26.46
C SER A 431 2.49 14.82 -26.75
N ARG A 432 2.09 15.60 -25.73
CA ARG A 432 1.68 17.00 -25.89
C ARG A 432 2.89 17.93 -25.94
N ASP A 433 2.69 19.10 -26.56
CA ASP A 433 3.61 20.22 -26.50
C ASP A 433 2.89 21.44 -25.90
N PRO A 434 3.29 21.95 -24.72
CA PRO A 434 4.36 21.44 -23.86
C PRO A 434 3.98 20.11 -23.16
N MET A 435 5.01 19.31 -22.82
CA MET A 435 4.85 18.00 -22.21
C MET A 435 4.22 18.08 -20.81
N ILE A 436 3.19 17.27 -20.57
CA ILE A 436 2.55 17.10 -19.27
C ILE A 436 3.20 15.91 -18.56
N TRP A 437 3.99 16.16 -17.52
CA TRP A 437 4.82 15.14 -16.86
C TRP A 437 4.38 14.80 -15.43
N TRP A 438 3.57 15.66 -14.80
CA TRP A 438 3.31 15.58 -13.35
C TRP A 438 2.44 14.39 -12.95
N ASN A 439 1.51 13.94 -13.79
CA ASN A 439 0.68 12.77 -13.54
C ASN A 439 1.53 11.48 -13.47
N LEU A 440 2.40 11.28 -14.48
CA LEU A 440 3.34 10.16 -14.51
C LEU A 440 4.32 10.21 -13.35
N LEU A 441 4.90 11.39 -13.07
CA LEU A 441 5.85 11.54 -11.97
C LEU A 441 5.20 11.23 -10.62
N GLY A 442 3.98 11.72 -10.39
CA GLY A 442 3.21 11.44 -9.18
C GLY A 442 2.97 9.95 -9.01
N ALA A 443 2.45 9.27 -10.03
CA ALA A 443 2.24 7.83 -10.00
C ALA A 443 3.55 7.07 -9.76
N PHE A 444 4.64 7.41 -10.46
CA PHE A 444 5.94 6.78 -10.33
C PHE A 444 6.51 6.89 -8.91
N VAL A 445 6.54 8.09 -8.33
CA VAL A 445 7.13 8.32 -7.00
C VAL A 445 6.39 7.55 -5.92
N PHE A 446 5.06 7.57 -5.93
CA PHE A 446 4.25 6.86 -4.94
C PHE A 446 4.31 5.34 -5.12
N LEU A 447 4.22 4.86 -6.36
CA LEU A 447 4.35 3.44 -6.68
C LEU A 447 5.72 2.90 -6.29
N LEU A 448 6.79 3.63 -6.61
CA LEU A 448 8.16 3.28 -6.23
C LEU A 448 8.30 3.22 -4.71
N ALA A 449 7.82 4.24 -3.99
CA ALA A 449 7.90 4.27 -2.53
C ALA A 449 7.13 3.09 -1.88
N LEU A 450 5.94 2.76 -2.40
CA LEU A 450 5.15 1.64 -1.91
C LEU A 450 5.83 0.29 -2.19
N VAL A 451 6.19 0.02 -3.45
CA VAL A 451 6.78 -1.26 -3.86
C VAL A 451 8.17 -1.46 -3.27
N LEU A 452 9.01 -0.43 -3.23
CA LEU A 452 10.35 -0.52 -2.64
C LEU A 452 10.29 -0.77 -1.14
N SER A 453 9.38 -0.11 -0.42
CA SER A 453 9.21 -0.35 1.02
C SER A 453 8.65 -1.76 1.29
N ALA A 454 7.70 -2.24 0.50
CA ALA A 454 7.23 -3.62 0.55
C ALA A 454 8.38 -4.62 0.31
N ASN A 455 9.13 -4.43 -0.80
CA ASN A 455 10.48 -4.91 -1.10
C ASN A 455 11.38 -5.16 0.13
N ILE A 456 11.86 -4.06 0.68
CA ILE A 456 12.87 -4.06 1.73
C ILE A 456 12.34 -4.75 3.00
N PHE A 457 11.05 -4.59 3.31
CA PHE A 457 10.44 -5.25 4.44
C PHE A 457 10.29 -6.77 4.21
N ALA A 458 9.92 -7.18 3.00
CA ALA A 458 9.82 -8.57 2.54
C ALA A 458 11.12 -9.33 2.77
N ASP A 459 12.22 -8.76 2.28
CA ASP A 459 13.53 -9.38 2.38
C ASP A 459 13.92 -9.63 3.84
N ALA A 460 13.59 -8.70 4.74
CA ALA A 460 13.86 -8.86 6.16
C ALA A 460 12.99 -9.97 6.79
N VAL A 461 11.72 -10.07 6.40
CA VAL A 461 10.82 -11.15 6.81
C VAL A 461 11.34 -12.49 6.30
N GLN A 462 11.65 -12.60 5.00
CA GLN A 462 12.22 -13.79 4.39
C GLN A 462 13.46 -14.27 5.13
N ASN A 463 14.43 -13.37 5.36
CA ASN A 463 15.67 -13.71 6.04
C ASN A 463 15.46 -14.21 7.48
N ALA A 464 14.45 -13.68 8.18
CA ALA A 464 14.15 -14.08 9.56
C ALA A 464 13.40 -15.41 9.65
N PHE A 465 12.56 -15.72 8.67
CA PHE A 465 11.78 -16.95 8.61
C PHE A 465 12.47 -18.09 7.83
N ASP A 466 13.54 -17.82 7.10
CA ASP A 466 14.38 -18.85 6.47
C ASP A 466 15.08 -19.72 7.54
N PRO A 467 14.80 -21.03 7.63
CA PRO A 467 15.45 -21.92 8.59
C PRO A 467 16.95 -22.09 8.34
N ARG A 468 17.43 -21.88 7.10
CA ARG A 468 18.84 -22.05 6.72
C ARG A 468 19.72 -20.89 7.18
N SER A 469 19.17 -19.68 7.30
CA SER A 469 19.91 -18.48 7.72
C SER A 469 20.42 -18.56 9.16
N ARG A 470 19.81 -19.40 10.01
CA ARG A 470 20.25 -19.63 11.41
C ARG A 470 21.53 -20.45 11.53
N ARG A 471 21.94 -21.21 10.49
CA ARG A 471 23.11 -22.11 10.57
C ARG A 471 24.44 -21.45 10.21
N PHE A 472 24.46 -20.25 9.61
CA PHE A 472 25.71 -19.59 9.23
C PHE A 472 25.65 -18.08 9.46
N ARG A 473 26.02 -17.66 10.66
CA ARG A 473 26.53 -16.30 10.87
C ARG A 473 27.91 -16.44 11.51
N PRO A 474 29.01 -16.37 10.74
CA PRO A 474 30.33 -16.32 11.34
C PRO A 474 30.33 -15.12 12.28
N VAL A 475 30.40 -15.39 13.58
CA VAL A 475 30.71 -14.35 14.56
C VAL A 475 32.04 -13.79 14.12
N ASN A 476 32.09 -12.51 13.74
CA ASN A 476 33.33 -11.82 13.41
C ASN A 476 34.25 -11.85 14.65
N LEU A 477 35.01 -12.95 14.78
CA LEU A 477 36.00 -13.20 15.83
C LEU A 477 37.08 -12.12 15.85
N MET A 478 37.30 -11.43 14.71
CA MET A 478 38.20 -10.28 14.59
C MET A 478 37.85 -9.11 15.54
N LYS A 479 36.57 -8.90 15.90
CA LYS A 479 36.22 -7.86 16.90
C LYS A 479 36.48 -8.29 18.34
N ARG A 480 36.46 -9.60 18.63
CA ARG A 480 36.80 -10.12 19.97
C ARG A 480 38.31 -10.17 20.20
N THR A 481 39.10 -10.50 19.18
CA THR A 481 40.57 -10.49 19.29
C THR A 481 41.12 -9.07 19.41
N ALA A 482 40.60 -8.10 18.65
CA ALA A 482 41.01 -6.70 18.77
C ALA A 482 40.66 -6.10 20.15
N ALA A 483 39.47 -6.41 20.69
CA ALA A 483 39.08 -5.98 22.04
C ALA A 483 39.87 -6.68 23.16
N ALA A 484 40.24 -7.95 22.97
CA ALA A 484 41.08 -8.69 23.92
C ALA A 484 42.55 -8.25 23.89
N GLN A 485 43.10 -7.92 22.71
CA GLN A 485 44.45 -7.36 22.57
C GLN A 485 44.54 -5.95 23.17
N ALA A 486 43.51 -5.10 22.99
CA ALA A 486 43.44 -3.79 23.63
C ALA A 486 43.31 -3.88 25.16
N ALA A 487 42.66 -4.92 25.69
CA ALA A 487 42.55 -5.15 27.14
C ALA A 487 43.82 -5.78 27.76
N GLY A 488 44.61 -6.53 26.97
CA GLY A 488 45.90 -7.10 27.40
C GLY A 488 47.02 -6.06 27.45
N ALA A 489 47.09 -5.15 26.46
CA ALA A 489 48.12 -4.13 26.38
C ALA A 489 48.05 -3.07 27.51
N GLY A 490 46.89 -2.90 28.15
CA GLY A 490 46.73 -1.99 29.30
C GLY A 490 47.21 -2.55 30.64
N LYS A 491 47.60 -3.83 30.72
CA LYS A 491 48.09 -4.46 31.96
C LYS A 491 49.62 -4.55 32.07
N GLU A 492 50.35 -4.39 30.97
CA GLU A 492 51.82 -4.50 30.97
C GLU A 492 52.53 -3.14 31.13
N SER A 493 51.82 -2.01 31.07
CA SER A 493 52.41 -0.67 31.27
C SER A 493 52.32 -0.16 32.72
N GLY A 494 52.09 -1.05 33.69
CA GLY A 494 51.81 -0.71 35.09
C GLY A 494 52.56 -1.57 36.11
N SER A 495 53.81 -1.93 35.80
CA SER A 495 54.78 -2.51 36.73
C SER A 495 56.10 -1.76 36.67
#